data_AF-A0A1A3EKH6-F1
#
_entry.id   AF-A0A1A3EKH6-F1
#
_cell.length_a   1.000
_cell.length_b   1.000
_cell.length_c   1.000
_cell.angle_alpha   90.00
_cell.angle_beta   90.00
_cell.angle_gamma   90.00
#
_symmetry.space_group_name_H-M   'P 1'
#
loop_
_entity.id
_entity.type
_entity.pdbx_description
1 polymer ?
#
loop_
_entity_poly.entity_id
_entity_poly.type
_entity_poly.pdbx_seq_one_letter_code
_entity_poly.pdbx_strand_id
1 'polypeptide(L)'
;MNLEGIELRYVLTMHLAHNGRATIAEMMESLERQGFWVPGRASKVISDALRWEVGRDRARRLGRALYGPGYIPRSTEHRIHQRVLALRADAKLSL
;
A
#
# COMPACT_ATOMS: atom_id res chain seq x y z
N MET A 1 2.53 -12.76 6.06
CA MET A 1 2.77 -11.70 7.08
C MET A 1 1.60 -10.73 7.11
N ASN A 2 1.04 -10.38 8.28
CA ASN A 2 -0.07 -9.42 8.38
C ASN A 2 0.42 -7.98 8.29
N LEU A 3 -0.25 -7.14 7.49
CA LEU A 3 0.02 -5.72 7.38
C LEU A 3 -1.04 -4.90 8.11
N GLU A 4 -0.59 -3.98 8.96
CA GLU A 4 -1.46 -3.10 9.73
C GLU A 4 -0.93 -1.66 9.77
N GLY A 5 -1.83 -0.72 10.07
CA GLY A 5 -1.47 0.67 10.34
C GLY A 5 -0.58 1.32 9.28
N ILE A 6 0.61 1.79 9.70
CA ILE A 6 1.54 2.52 8.85
C ILE A 6 2.17 1.65 7.76
N GLU A 7 2.33 0.35 8.01
CA GLU A 7 2.98 -0.58 7.09
C GLU A 7 2.10 -0.84 5.87
N LEU A 8 0.81 -1.10 6.11
CA LEU A 8 -0.16 -1.22 5.03
C LEU A 8 -0.20 0.05 4.17
N ARG A 9 -0.23 1.22 4.81
CA ARG A 9 -0.20 2.51 4.10
C ARG A 9 1.04 2.65 3.23
N TYR A 10 2.20 2.25 3.75
CA TYR A 10 3.47 2.33 3.04
C TYR A 10 3.51 1.38 1.84
N VAL A 11 3.12 0.12 2.02
CA VAL A 11 3.09 -0.87 0.93
C VAL A 11 2.13 -0.42 -0.17
N LEU A 12 0.92 0.05 0.17
CA LEU A 12 -0.05 0.54 -0.82
C LEU A 12 0.43 1.80 -1.54
N THR A 13 1.04 2.74 -0.82
CA THR A 13 1.59 3.97 -1.42
C THR A 13 2.70 3.62 -2.42
N MET A 14 3.58 2.69 -2.07
CA MET A 14 4.63 2.23 -2.98
C MET A 14 4.08 1.45 -4.16
N HIS A 15 3.05 0.62 -3.94
CA HIS A 15 2.37 -0.06 -5.03
C HIS A 15 1.83 0.93 -6.06
N LEU A 16 1.14 1.99 -5.63
CA LEU A 16 0.62 3.02 -6.53
C LEU A 16 1.72 3.83 -7.20
N ALA A 17 2.80 4.18 -6.48
CA ALA A 17 3.93 4.90 -7.04
C ALA A 17 4.64 4.12 -8.17
N HIS A 18 4.75 2.80 -8.05
CA HIS A 18 5.47 1.95 -9.02
C HIS A 18 4.59 1.46 -10.16
N ASN A 19 3.32 1.12 -9.88
CA ASN A 19 2.43 0.48 -10.84
C ASN A 19 1.39 1.44 -11.44
N GLY A 20 1.31 2.67 -10.91
CA GLY A 20 0.32 3.65 -11.34
C GLY A 20 -1.05 3.42 -10.70
N ARG A 21 -2.11 3.63 -11.49
CA ARG A 21 -3.49 3.48 -10.99
C ARG A 21 -3.82 2.02 -10.71
N ALA A 22 -4.50 1.76 -9.61
CA ALA A 22 -4.95 0.42 -9.23
C ALA A 22 -6.29 0.48 -8.50
N THR A 23 -7.10 -0.55 -8.72
CA THR A 23 -8.31 -0.83 -7.97
C THR A 23 -7.98 -1.49 -6.63
N ILE A 24 -8.90 -1.43 -5.68
CA ILE A 24 -8.76 -2.16 -4.40
C ILE A 24 -8.56 -3.66 -4.64
N ALA A 25 -9.24 -4.24 -5.63
CA ALA A 25 -9.09 -5.66 -5.96
C ALA A 25 -7.68 -5.99 -6.47
N GLU A 26 -7.14 -5.20 -7.39
CA GLU A 26 -5.76 -5.36 -7.89
C GLU A 26 -4.72 -5.17 -6.78
N MET A 27 -4.96 -4.22 -5.87
CA MET A 27 -4.10 -4.03 -4.70
C MET A 27 -4.16 -5.23 -3.75
N MET A 28 -5.34 -5.80 -3.49
CA MET A 28 -5.48 -7.01 -2.68
C MET A 28 -4.70 -8.19 -3.28
N GLU A 29 -4.90 -8.45 -4.57
CA GLU A 29 -4.19 -9.51 -5.28
C GLU A 29 -2.67 -9.29 -5.25
N SER A 30 -2.21 -8.04 -5.44
CA SER A 30 -0.79 -7.71 -5.36
C SER A 30 -0.21 -7.93 -3.96
N LEU A 31 -0.97 -7.67 -2.90
CA LEU A 31 -0.55 -7.95 -1.52
C LEU A 31 -0.42 -9.46 -1.27
N GLU A 32 -1.41 -10.24 -1.69
CA GLU A 32 -1.40 -11.70 -1.56
C GLU A 32 -0.22 -12.32 -2.33
N ARG A 33 0.03 -11.88 -3.57
CA ARG A 33 1.19 -12.31 -4.38
C ARG A 33 2.54 -11.98 -3.74
N GLN A 34 2.59 -10.99 -2.84
CA GLN A 34 3.78 -10.61 -2.08
C GLN A 34 3.88 -11.32 -0.71
N GLY A 35 2.94 -12.20 -0.37
CA GLY A 35 2.90 -12.90 0.93
C GLY A 35 2.32 -12.05 2.07
N PHE A 36 1.63 -10.96 1.74
CA PHE A 36 0.99 -10.08 2.71
C PHE A 36 -0.50 -10.38 2.87
N TRP A 37 -0.98 -10.31 4.11
CA TRP A 37 -2.39 -10.43 4.47
C TRP A 37 -2.89 -9.15 5.12
N VAL A 38 -4.12 -8.75 4.81
CA VAL A 38 -4.80 -7.62 5.46
C VAL A 38 -5.91 -8.18 6.35
N PRO A 39 -5.86 -7.95 7.68
CA PRO A 39 -6.85 -8.52 8.59
C PRO A 39 -8.24 -7.93 8.40
N GLY A 40 -9.27 -8.72 8.73
CA GLY A 40 -10.67 -8.30 8.70
C GLY A 40 -11.20 -8.02 7.28
N ARG A 41 -12.05 -6.99 7.14
CA ARG A 41 -12.64 -6.60 5.85
C ARG A 41 -11.61 -5.83 5.01
N ALA A 42 -10.74 -6.57 4.31
CA ALA A 42 -9.61 -6.04 3.54
C ALA A 42 -9.94 -4.79 2.70
N SER A 43 -11.05 -4.80 1.94
CA SER A 43 -11.45 -3.65 1.11
C SER A 43 -11.71 -2.37 1.89
N LYS A 44 -12.29 -2.48 3.10
CA LYS A 44 -12.50 -1.34 4.01
C LYS A 44 -11.18 -0.87 4.60
N VAL A 45 -10.34 -1.81 5.06
CA VAL A 45 -9.05 -1.50 5.67
C VAL A 45 -8.12 -0.81 4.67
N ILE A 46 -8.04 -1.29 3.43
CA ILE A 46 -7.30 -0.66 2.33
C ILE A 46 -7.86 0.74 2.04
N SER A 47 -9.18 0.89 1.96
CA SER A 47 -9.80 2.21 1.74
C SER A 47 -9.47 3.20 2.86
N ASP A 48 -9.53 2.76 4.11
CA ASP A 48 -9.24 3.60 5.27
C ASP A 48 -7.75 3.96 5.34
N ALA A 49 -6.84 3.02 5.00
CA ALA A 49 -5.41 3.27 4.86
C ALA A 49 -5.12 4.31 3.74
N LEU A 50 -5.73 4.14 2.56
CA LEU A 50 -5.55 5.07 1.45
C LEU A 50 -6.16 6.44 1.71
N ARG A 51 -7.25 6.55 2.49
CA ARG A 51 -7.82 7.85 2.89
C ARG A 51 -6.77 8.71 3.61
N TRP A 52 -5.95 8.11 4.48
CA TRP A 52 -4.86 8.82 5.17
C TRP A 52 -3.74 9.29 4.25
N GLU A 53 -3.51 8.58 3.14
CA GLU A 53 -2.50 8.90 2.13
C GLU A 53 -3.01 9.92 1.12
N VAL A 54 -4.30 9.87 0.80
CA VAL A 54 -5.00 10.92 0.04
C VAL A 54 -4.95 12.25 0.79
N GLY A 55 -5.23 12.25 2.10
CA GLY A 55 -5.11 13.47 2.93
C GLY A 55 -3.68 13.99 3.09
N ARG A 56 -2.67 13.27 2.59
CA ARG A 56 -1.25 13.68 2.56
C ARG A 56 -0.73 13.91 1.14
N ASP A 57 -1.62 13.91 0.15
CA ASP A 57 -1.32 14.01 -1.28
C ASP A 57 -0.39 12.91 -1.83
N ARG A 58 -0.17 11.82 -1.07
CA ARG A 58 0.68 10.68 -1.46
C ARG A 58 -0.07 9.64 -2.30
N ALA A 59 -1.40 9.66 -2.27
CA ALA A 59 -2.28 8.90 -3.14
C ALA A 59 -3.42 9.79 -3.65
N ARG A 60 -4.08 9.40 -4.73
CA ARG A 60 -5.25 10.12 -5.30
C ARG A 60 -6.40 9.16 -5.47
N ARG A 61 -7.60 9.55 -5.03
CA ARG A 61 -8.82 8.78 -5.34
C ARG A 61 -9.33 9.20 -6.72
N LEU A 62 -9.32 8.28 -7.66
CA LEU A 62 -9.70 8.52 -9.06
C LEU A 62 -11.13 8.08 -9.36
N GLY A 63 -11.71 7.24 -8.52
CA GLY A 63 -13.08 6.75 -8.68
C GLY A 63 -13.55 5.87 -7.53
N ARG A 64 -14.63 5.13 -7.77
CA ARG A 64 -15.08 4.10 -6.83
C ARG A 64 -14.04 2.97 -6.79
N ALA A 65 -13.46 2.74 -5.62
CA ALA A 65 -12.43 1.73 -5.39
C ALA A 65 -11.19 1.84 -6.30
N LEU A 66 -10.97 2.99 -6.95
CA LEU A 66 -9.85 3.23 -7.86
C LEU A 66 -8.98 4.36 -7.30
N TYR A 67 -7.68 4.07 -7.18
CA TYR A 67 -6.69 5.01 -6.68
C TYR A 67 -5.51 5.12 -7.65
N GLY A 68 -4.77 6.21 -7.55
CA GLY A 68 -3.56 6.45 -8.31
C GLY A 68 -2.47 7.12 -7.47
N PRO A 69 -1.26 7.26 -8.03
CA PRO A 69 -0.14 7.86 -7.34
C PRO A 69 -0.39 9.33 -7.04
N GLY A 70 0.08 9.77 -5.87
CA GLY A 70 0.25 11.16 -5.53
C GLY A 70 1.72 11.58 -5.52
N TYR A 71 2.01 12.74 -4.94
CA TYR A 71 3.39 13.20 -4.76
C TYR A 71 3.95 12.69 -3.43
N ILE A 72 5.15 12.10 -3.46
CA ILE A 72 5.84 11.64 -2.26
C ILE A 72 7.16 12.41 -2.16
N PRO A 73 7.39 13.21 -1.10
CA PRO A 73 8.67 13.88 -0.90
C PRO A 73 9.82 12.86 -0.85
N ARG A 74 10.96 13.18 -1.48
CA ARG A 74 12.06 12.22 -1.70
C ARG A 74 12.55 11.51 -0.44
N SER A 75 12.70 12.23 0.68
CA SER A 75 13.11 11.65 1.96
C SER A 75 12.06 10.68 2.53
N THR A 76 10.78 11.01 2.35
CA THR A 76 9.66 10.17 2.75
C THR A 76 9.57 8.93 1.87
N GLU A 77 9.72 9.10 0.56
CA GLU A 77 9.76 7.99 -0.41
C GLU A 77 10.89 7.01 -0.05
N HIS A 78 12.09 7.51 0.22
CA HIS A 78 13.22 6.68 0.63
C HIS A 78 12.91 5.87 1.89
N ARG A 79 12.38 6.53 2.94
CA ARG A 79 11.99 5.85 4.19
C ARG A 79 10.93 4.78 3.96
N ILE A 80 9.90 5.10 3.18
CA ILE A 80 8.82 4.16 2.85
C ILE A 80 9.39 2.97 2.07
N HIS A 81 10.21 3.23 1.04
CA HIS A 81 10.83 2.19 0.22
C HIS A 81 11.67 1.22 1.05
N GLN A 82 12.54 1.73 1.92
CA GLN A 82 13.36 0.88 2.80
C GLN A 82 12.49 0.02 3.72
N ARG A 83 11.42 0.59 4.29
CA ARG A 83 10.50 -0.19 5.12
C ARG A 83 9.78 -1.28 4.31
N VAL A 84 9.33 -0.98 3.09
CA VAL A 84 8.67 -1.96 2.22
C VAL A 84 9.61 -3.08 1.79
N LEU A 85 10.89 -2.77 1.52
CA LEU A 85 11.89 -3.80 1.24
C LEU A 85 12.10 -4.74 2.43
N ALA A 86 12.19 -4.20 3.65
CA ALA A 86 12.31 -5.00 4.86
C ALA A 86 11.09 -5.93 5.05
N LEU A 87 9.87 -5.39 4.93
CA LEU A 87 8.63 -6.17 5.02
C LEU A 87 8.56 -7.30 3.99
N ARG A 88 9.02 -7.05 2.76
CA ARG A 88 9.08 -8.08 1.71
C ARG A 88 10.11 -9.16 2.03
N ALA A 89 11.24 -8.81 2.63
CA ALA A 89 12.23 -9.79 3.07
C ALA A 89 11.65 -10.66 4.18
N ASP A 90 11.01 -10.06 5.19
CA ASP A 90 10.37 -10.77 6.30
C ASP A 90 9.25 -11.71 5.80
N ALA A 91 8.42 -11.24 4.86
CA ALA A 91 7.36 -12.05 4.27
C ALA A 91 7.90 -13.28 3.51
N LYS A 92 9.03 -13.14 2.80
CA LYS A 92 9.69 -14.27 2.11
C LYS A 92 10.29 -15.29 3.07
N LEU A 93 10.76 -14.85 4.24
CA LEU A 93 11.29 -15.73 5.28
C LEU A 93 10.18 -16.45 6.06
N SER A 94 8.94 -15.98 5.93
CA SER A 94 7.77 -16.52 6.64
C SER A 94 6.93 -17.49 5.79
N LEU A 95 7.39 -17.81 4.56
CA LEU A 95 6.79 -18.78 3.63
C LEU A 95 7.44 -20.16 3.80
#